data_AF-A0A5C3KFE1-F1
#
_entry.id   AF-A0A5C3KFE1-F1
#
_cell.length_a   1.000
_cell.length_b   1.000
_cell.length_c   1.000
_cell.angle_alpha   90.00
_cell.angle_beta   90.00
_cell.angle_gamma   90.00
#
_symmetry.space_group_name_H-M   'P 1'
#
loop_
_entity.id
_entity.type
_entity.pdbx_description
1 polymer ?
#
loop_
_entity_poly.entity_id
_entity_poly.type
_entity_poly.pdbx_seq_one_letter_code
_entity_poly.pdbx_strand_id
1 'polypeptide(L)'
;QQALDNFRDYWNYHRVRKQKNKLMPSGHIPADAFFNPEKYDIHAKNYLIPVPEEMQALTRAHIEPEVGPRAPHFRWFTHEFDVAARLVHNGLGSPVITLANAWDMFSAMSIGLADIYY
;
A
#
# COMPACT_ATOMS: atom_id res chain seq x y z
N GLN A 1 -4.56 8.87 -9.19
CA GLN A 1 -4.48 7.41 -9.41
C GLN A 1 -3.63 7.04 -10.64
N GLN A 2 -3.86 7.64 -11.82
CA GLN A 2 -3.15 7.33 -13.09
C GLN A 2 -1.62 7.20 -13.00
N ALA A 3 -0.92 8.07 -12.26
CA ALA A 3 0.54 8.00 -12.14
C ALA A 3 1.01 6.70 -11.45
N LEU A 4 0.25 6.20 -10.48
CA LEU A 4 0.53 4.95 -9.78
C LEU A 4 0.26 3.74 -10.67
N ASP A 5 -0.82 3.79 -11.46
CA ASP A 5 -1.16 2.74 -12.41
C ASP A 5 -0.09 2.64 -13.50
N ASN A 6 0.33 3.77 -14.06
CA ASN A 6 1.43 3.84 -15.03
C ASN A 6 2.74 3.29 -14.45
N PHE A 7 3.06 3.64 -13.20
CA PHE A 7 4.26 3.13 -12.53
C PHE A 7 4.17 1.62 -12.32
N ARG A 8 3.02 1.10 -11.86
CA ARG A 8 2.78 -0.33 -11.67
C ARG A 8 2.98 -1.09 -12.98
N ASP A 9 2.39 -0.60 -14.06
CA ASP A 9 2.45 -1.27 -15.35
C ASP A 9 3.89 -1.24 -15.90
N TYR A 10 4.58 -0.10 -15.84
CA TYR A 10 6.01 -0.03 -16.15
C TYR A 10 6.82 -1.01 -15.30
N TRP A 11 6.61 -1.02 -13.99
CA TRP A 11 7.37 -1.85 -13.05
C TRP A 11 7.17 -3.35 -13.32
N ASN A 12 5.96 -3.77 -13.69
CA ASN A 12 5.67 -5.18 -13.97
C ASN A 12 6.14 -5.63 -15.37
N TYR A 13 6.18 -4.71 -16.34
CA TYR A 13 6.48 -5.03 -17.74
C TYR A 13 7.87 -4.61 -18.23
N HIS A 14 8.65 -3.86 -17.44
CA HIS A 14 10.03 -3.54 -17.82
C HIS A 14 10.94 -4.77 -17.74
N ARG A 15 11.99 -4.78 -18.56
CA ARG A 15 13.00 -5.83 -18.52
C ARG A 15 13.98 -5.55 -17.39
N VAL A 16 14.07 -6.48 -16.43
CA VAL A 16 15.02 -6.38 -15.32
C VAL A 16 16.42 -6.78 -15.80
N ARG A 17 17.46 -6.15 -15.24
CA ARG A 17 18.87 -6.51 -15.50
C ARG A 17 19.15 -7.97 -15.11
N LYS A 18 19.94 -8.68 -15.93
CA LYS A 18 20.38 -10.05 -15.64
C LYS A 18 21.36 -10.06 -14.45
N GLN A 19 21.13 -10.97 -13.50
CA GLN A 19 21.97 -11.18 -12.33
C GLN A 19 22.48 -12.63 -12.35
N LYS A 20 23.81 -12.81 -12.55
CA LYS A 20 24.40 -14.13 -12.80
C LYS A 20 24.30 -15.11 -11.62
N ASN A 21 24.27 -14.59 -10.39
CA ASN A 21 24.31 -15.40 -9.17
C ASN A 21 22.92 -15.56 -8.52
N LYS A 22 21.85 -15.13 -9.20
CA LYS A 22 20.48 -15.24 -8.67
C LYS A 22 19.90 -16.59 -9.07
N LEU A 23 19.40 -17.33 -8.07
CA LEU A 23 18.67 -18.59 -8.30
C LEU A 23 17.36 -18.33 -9.05
N MET A 24 16.65 -17.26 -8.70
CA MET A 24 15.39 -16.88 -9.33
C MET A 24 15.61 -16.24 -10.72
N PRO A 25 14.58 -16.27 -11.60
CA PRO A 25 14.67 -15.69 -12.94
C PRO A 25 15.11 -14.22 -12.89
N SER A 26 16.06 -13.86 -13.75
CA SER A 26 16.55 -12.48 -13.91
C SER A 26 16.91 -12.22 -15.38
N GLY A 27 16.90 -10.96 -15.82
CA GLY A 27 17.13 -10.64 -17.24
C GLY A 27 15.86 -10.68 -18.11
N HIS A 28 14.69 -10.83 -17.49
CA HIS A 28 13.38 -11.02 -18.12
C HIS A 28 12.35 -10.03 -17.59
N ILE A 29 11.15 -10.06 -18.17
CA ILE A 29 10.01 -9.24 -17.77
C ILE A 29 9.36 -9.90 -16.53
N PRO A 30 9.19 -9.19 -15.40
CA PRO A 30 8.62 -9.75 -14.17
C PRO A 30 7.26 -10.43 -14.41
N ALA A 31 6.36 -9.78 -15.16
CA ALA A 31 5.06 -10.35 -15.48
C ALA A 31 5.17 -11.70 -16.22
N ASP A 32 6.10 -11.84 -17.17
CA ASP A 32 6.27 -13.13 -17.90
C ASP A 32 6.80 -14.23 -16.98
N ALA A 33 7.74 -13.93 -16.09
CA ALA A 33 8.21 -14.89 -15.08
C ALA A 33 7.12 -15.28 -14.08
N PHE A 34 6.20 -14.36 -13.79
CA PHE A 34 5.08 -14.61 -12.88
C PHE A 34 3.99 -15.47 -13.53
N PHE A 35 3.64 -15.23 -14.79
CA PHE A 35 2.59 -15.97 -15.50
C PHE A 35 3.08 -17.28 -16.12
N ASN A 36 4.37 -17.39 -16.44
CA ASN A 36 4.98 -18.56 -17.07
C ASN A 36 6.23 -19.04 -16.31
N PRO A 37 6.12 -19.35 -15.00
CA PRO A 37 7.27 -19.70 -14.19
C PRO A 37 7.99 -20.97 -14.72
N GLU A 38 7.26 -21.88 -15.36
CA GLU A 38 7.79 -23.13 -15.93
C GLU A 38 8.80 -22.91 -17.06
N LYS A 39 8.79 -21.74 -17.73
CA LYS A 39 9.80 -21.38 -18.74
C LYS A 39 11.19 -21.18 -18.14
N TYR A 40 11.26 -20.90 -16.85
CA TYR A 40 12.48 -20.49 -16.17
C TYR A 40 12.99 -21.54 -15.18
N ASP A 41 12.10 -22.40 -14.68
CA ASP A 41 12.43 -23.56 -13.86
C ASP A 41 11.42 -24.67 -14.13
N ILE A 42 11.91 -25.84 -14.53
CA ILE A 42 11.07 -27.01 -14.87
C ILE A 42 10.26 -27.52 -13.68
N HIS A 43 10.74 -27.22 -12.46
CA HIS A 43 10.11 -27.63 -11.21
C HIS A 43 9.18 -26.55 -10.66
N ALA A 44 9.14 -25.36 -11.26
CA ALA A 44 8.20 -24.34 -10.88
C ALA A 44 6.77 -24.78 -11.20
N LYS A 45 5.84 -24.32 -10.35
CA LYS A 45 4.41 -24.58 -10.51
C LYS A 45 3.67 -23.26 -10.37
N ASN A 46 2.84 -22.96 -11.35
CA ASN A 46 1.93 -21.84 -11.25
C ASN A 46 0.77 -22.17 -10.27
N TYR A 47 0.76 -21.49 -9.12
CA TYR A 47 -0.31 -21.57 -8.11
C TYR A 47 -1.26 -20.36 -8.15
N LEU A 48 -1.23 -19.57 -9.22
CA LEU A 48 -2.11 -18.43 -9.37
C LEU A 48 -3.55 -18.91 -9.61
N ILE A 49 -4.42 -18.64 -8.64
CA ILE A 49 -5.85 -18.84 -8.77
C ILE A 49 -6.49 -17.46 -8.96
N PRO A 50 -7.02 -17.13 -10.16
CA PRO A 50 -7.73 -15.89 -10.35
C PRO A 50 -9.01 -15.92 -9.52
N VAL A 51 -9.16 -14.94 -8.62
CA VAL A 51 -10.36 -14.82 -7.78
C VAL A 51 -11.27 -13.75 -8.38
N PRO A 52 -12.47 -14.12 -8.89
CA PRO A 52 -13.43 -13.16 -9.40
C PRO A 52 -13.79 -12.09 -8.36
N GLU A 53 -14.02 -10.86 -8.82
CA GLU A 53 -14.36 -9.74 -7.93
C GLU A 53 -15.63 -10.02 -7.11
N GLU A 54 -16.62 -10.69 -7.71
CA GLU A 54 -17.83 -11.14 -7.02
C GLU A 54 -17.53 -12.05 -5.82
N MET A 55 -16.56 -12.97 -5.95
CA MET A 55 -16.17 -13.87 -4.87
C MET A 55 -15.46 -13.09 -3.76
N GLN A 56 -14.64 -12.10 -4.10
CA GLN A 56 -14.02 -11.21 -3.13
C GLN A 56 -15.08 -10.43 -2.33
N ALA A 57 -16.11 -9.91 -3.01
CA ALA A 57 -17.22 -9.20 -2.39
C ALA A 57 -18.04 -10.12 -1.47
N LEU A 58 -18.38 -11.33 -1.94
CA LEU A 58 -19.10 -12.33 -1.15
C LEU A 58 -18.32 -12.77 0.09
N THR A 59 -17.03 -13.09 -0.05
CA THR A 59 -16.17 -13.44 1.09
C THR A 59 -16.11 -12.29 2.08
N ARG A 60 -15.97 -11.04 1.61
CA ARG A 60 -15.94 -9.87 2.48
C ARG A 60 -17.26 -9.68 3.24
N ALA A 61 -18.39 -9.87 2.58
CA ALA A 61 -19.71 -9.77 3.21
C ALA A 61 -19.91 -10.86 4.28
N HIS A 62 -19.34 -12.05 4.08
CA HIS A 62 -19.45 -13.16 5.03
C HIS A 62 -18.68 -12.91 6.33
N ILE A 63 -17.51 -12.26 6.26
CA ILE A 63 -16.66 -12.02 7.45
C ILE A 63 -17.01 -10.70 8.17
N GLU A 64 -17.68 -9.76 7.51
CA GLU A 64 -18.04 -8.46 8.09
C GLU A 64 -18.89 -8.51 9.37
N PRO A 65 -19.83 -9.44 9.55
CA PRO A 65 -20.54 -9.61 10.82
C PRO A 65 -19.63 -9.93 12.00
N GLU A 66 -18.53 -10.66 11.77
CA GLU A 66 -17.60 -11.08 12.82
C GLU A 66 -16.49 -10.05 13.04
N VAL A 67 -15.82 -9.61 11.97
CA VAL A 67 -14.63 -8.75 12.06
C VAL A 67 -14.94 -7.27 11.91
N GLY A 68 -16.19 -6.92 11.64
CA GLY A 68 -16.60 -5.54 11.37
C GLY A 68 -16.23 -5.04 9.97
N PRO A 69 -16.52 -3.76 9.68
CA PRO A 69 -16.40 -3.19 8.35
C PRO A 69 -14.96 -3.17 7.84
N ARG A 70 -14.79 -3.16 6.51
CA ARG A 70 -13.47 -3.16 5.87
C ARG A 70 -12.64 -1.92 6.21
N ALA A 71 -13.25 -0.74 6.22
CA ALA A 71 -12.52 0.53 6.24
C ALA A 71 -11.62 0.74 7.47
N PRO A 72 -12.04 0.42 8.72
CA PRO A 72 -11.16 0.52 9.89
C PRO A 72 -9.88 -0.32 9.80
N HIS A 73 -9.94 -1.50 9.19
CA HIS A 73 -8.77 -2.39 9.05
C HIS A 73 -7.67 -1.85 8.13
N PHE A 74 -8.00 -0.87 7.28
CA PHE A 74 -7.04 -0.17 6.41
C PHE A 74 -6.56 1.16 7.01
N ARG A 75 -6.99 1.52 8.22
CA ARG A 75 -6.49 2.71 8.91
C ARG A 75 -5.13 2.41 9.51
N TRP A 76 -4.19 3.33 9.30
CA TRP A 76 -2.83 3.25 9.83
C TRP A 76 -2.70 3.78 11.26
N PHE A 77 -3.72 4.47 11.75
CA PHE A 77 -3.77 5.11 13.04
C PHE A 77 -5.10 4.84 13.72
N THR A 78 -5.13 4.93 15.04
CA THR A 78 -6.33 4.72 15.83
C THR A 78 -7.28 5.91 15.72
N HIS A 79 -8.53 5.74 16.14
CA HIS A 79 -9.50 6.83 16.12
C HIS A 79 -9.07 7.97 17.06
N GLU A 80 -8.50 7.63 18.22
CA GLU A 80 -8.03 8.58 19.22
C GLU A 80 -6.92 9.46 18.65
N PHE A 81 -5.99 8.87 17.89
CA PHE A 81 -4.95 9.63 17.22
C PHE A 81 -5.52 10.58 16.16
N ASP A 82 -6.51 10.17 15.36
CA ASP A 82 -7.17 11.05 14.39
C ASP A 82 -7.79 12.27 15.07
N VAL A 83 -8.49 12.05 16.19
CA VAL A 83 -9.10 13.13 16.97
C VAL A 83 -8.03 14.07 17.51
N ALA A 84 -6.97 13.54 18.13
CA ALA A 84 -5.86 14.35 18.66
C ALA A 84 -5.17 15.17 17.56
N ALA A 85 -4.86 14.54 16.42
CA ALA A 85 -4.22 15.20 15.29
C ALA A 85 -5.09 16.31 14.70
N ARG A 86 -6.41 16.10 14.60
CA ARG A 86 -7.35 17.15 14.16
C ARG A 86 -7.43 18.31 15.14
N LEU A 87 -7.44 18.03 16.44
CA LEU A 87 -7.46 19.08 17.47
C LEU A 87 -6.21 19.96 17.37
N VAL A 88 -5.04 19.35 17.27
CA VAL A 88 -3.77 20.09 17.12
C VAL A 88 -3.75 20.88 15.82
N HIS A 89 -4.14 20.26 14.70
CA HIS A 89 -4.19 20.96 13.39
C HIS A 89 -5.16 22.16 13.41
N ASN A 90 -6.32 22.01 14.05
CA ASN A 90 -7.28 23.10 14.24
C ASN A 90 -6.71 24.20 15.15
N GLY A 91 -5.98 23.84 16.21
CA GLY A 91 -5.29 24.80 17.09
C GLY A 91 -4.22 25.62 16.35
N LEU A 92 -3.62 25.06 15.29
CA LEU A 92 -2.69 25.74 14.40
C LEU A 92 -3.38 26.59 13.32
N GLY A 93 -4.72 26.68 13.33
CA GLY A 93 -5.50 27.44 12.35
C GLY A 93 -5.80 26.69 11.05
N SER A 94 -5.64 25.36 11.04
CA SER A 94 -5.91 24.48 9.90
C SER A 94 -5.29 24.93 8.57
N PRO A 95 -3.99 25.30 8.52
CA PRO A 95 -3.37 25.80 7.31
C PRO A 95 -3.35 24.73 6.21
N VAL A 96 -3.46 25.18 4.95
CA VAL A 96 -3.34 24.30 3.77
C VAL A 96 -1.91 23.77 3.69
N ILE A 97 -1.78 22.45 3.71
CA ILE A 97 -0.48 21.78 3.60
C ILE A 97 -0.02 21.82 2.14
N THR A 98 1.17 22.38 1.94
CA THR A 98 1.87 22.49 0.66
C THR A 98 3.28 21.92 0.82
N LEU A 99 3.95 21.61 -0.29
CA LEU A 99 5.30 21.07 -0.22
C LEU A 99 6.30 22.02 0.48
N ALA A 100 6.05 23.32 0.39
CA ALA A 100 6.89 24.36 0.99
C ALA A 100 6.73 24.46 2.53
N ASN A 101 5.57 24.08 3.08
CA ASN A 101 5.28 24.19 4.51
C ASN A 101 5.08 22.82 5.19
N ALA A 102 5.20 21.71 4.46
CA ALA A 102 4.90 20.37 4.95
C ALA A 102 5.76 19.99 6.17
N TRP A 103 7.05 20.33 6.15
CA TRP A 103 7.97 20.01 7.25
C TRP A 103 7.69 20.85 8.51
N ASP A 104 7.41 22.14 8.33
CA ASP A 104 7.07 23.04 9.43
C ASP A 104 5.75 22.61 10.08
N MET A 105 4.76 22.25 9.27
CA MET A 105 3.49 21.71 9.75
C MET A 105 3.66 20.40 10.52
N PHE A 106 4.45 19.47 9.99
CA PHE A 106 4.77 18.23 10.69
C PHE A 106 5.41 18.51 12.05
N SER A 107 6.41 19.40 12.09
CA SER A 107 7.12 19.76 13.32
C SER A 107 6.18 20.39 14.36
N ALA A 108 5.33 21.33 13.94
CA ALA A 108 4.36 21.99 14.82
C ALA A 108 3.30 21.00 15.35
N MET A 109 2.78 20.12 14.49
CA MET A 109 1.83 19.09 14.90
C MET A 109 2.47 18.07 15.84
N SER A 110 3.74 17.71 15.62
CA SER A 110 4.48 16.79 16.49
C SER A 110 4.61 17.32 17.92
N ILE A 111 4.82 18.62 18.09
CA ILE A 111 4.88 19.26 19.41
C ILE A 111 3.52 19.16 20.09
N GLY A 112 2.45 19.63 19.43
CA GLY A 112 1.11 19.60 20.02
C GLY A 112 0.58 18.20 20.30
N LEU A 113 1.00 17.19 19.52
CA LEU A 113 0.67 15.80 19.79
C LEU A 113 1.47 15.24 20.98
N ALA A 114 2.73 15.64 21.15
CA ALA A 114 3.52 15.23 22.31
C ALA A 114 2.86 15.68 23.62
N ASP A 115 2.34 16.91 23.67
CA ASP A 115 1.64 17.46 24.84
C ASP A 115 0.32 16.72 25.19
N ILE A 116 -0.27 15.98 24.25
CA ILE A 116 -1.51 15.22 24.48
C ILE A 116 -1.20 13.83 25.06
N TYR A 117 -0.07 13.24 24.67
CA TYR A 117 0.29 11.87 25.03
C TYR A 117 1.32 11.77 26.17
N TYR A 118 1.90 12.89 26.60
CA TYR A 118 2.85 13.00 27.72
C TYR A 118 2.43 14.09 28.71
#